data_AF-A0A1L8SXT4-F1
#
_entry.id   AF-A0A1L8SXT4-F1
#
_cell.length_a   1.000
_cell.length_b   1.000
_cell.length_c   1.000
_cell.angle_alpha   90.00
_cell.angle_beta   90.00
_cell.angle_gamma   90.00
#
_symmetry.space_group_name_H-M   'P 1'
#
loop_
_entity.id
_entity.type
_entity.pdbx_description
1 polymer ?
#
loop_
_entity_poly.entity_id
_entity_poly.type
_entity_poly.pdbx_seq_one_letter_code
_entity_poly.pdbx_strand_id
1 'polypeptide(L)' 'MKKIAGFFFQKPLDLNQKKSFEIHLPTDTLYNGNEPVLESNRQILCEISKRYDYPEDSLHSFFVITEIGEVD' A
#
# COMPACT_ATOMS: atom_id res chain seq x y z
N MET A 1 -13.08 -8.13 -2.89
CA MET A 1 -12.45 -6.84 -2.52
C MET A 1 -11.50 -7.14 -1.39
N LYS A 2 -10.25 -6.70 -1.49
CA LYS A 2 -9.25 -6.99 -0.46
C LYS A 2 -9.07 -5.80 0.46
N LYS A 3 -9.10 -6.07 1.77
CA LYS A 3 -8.63 -5.16 2.80
C LYS A 3 -7.14 -5.40 2.99
N ILE A 4 -6.34 -4.34 2.94
CA ILE A 4 -4.89 -4.40 3.19
C ILE A 4 -4.55 -3.39 4.27
N ALA A 5 -3.86 -3.83 5.31
CA ALA A 5 -3.38 -2.97 6.37
C ALA A 5 -1.88 -3.15 6.61
N GLY A 6 -1.25 -2.10 7.10
CA GLY A 6 0.20 -2.08 7.28
C GLY A 6 0.76 -0.74 7.67
N PHE A 7 2.04 -0.53 7.33
CA PHE A 7 2.77 0.71 7.57
C PHE A 7 3.38 1.25 6.28
N PHE A 8 3.29 2.57 6.09
CA PHE A 8 3.93 3.28 4.99
C PHE A 8 4.83 4.40 5.51
N PHE A 9 5.66 4.93 4.62
CA PHE A 9 6.68 5.93 4.90
C PHE A 9 6.64 7.02 3.83
N GLN A 10 7.07 8.22 4.20
CA GLN A 10 7.33 9.30 3.24
C GLN A 10 8.82 9.33 2.88
N LYS A 11 9.18 10.09 1.84
CA LYS A 11 10.56 10.42 1.52
C LYS A 11 11.01 11.63 2.37
N PRO A 12 12.26 11.63 2.88
CA PRO A 12 13.21 10.50 2.90
C PRO A 12 12.76 9.41 3.88
N LEU A 13 13.22 8.17 3.66
CA LEU A 13 12.89 7.04 4.54
C LEU A 13 13.39 7.30 5.98
N ASP A 14 12.46 7.38 6.92
CA ASP A 14 12.74 7.37 8.37
C ASP A 14 11.92 6.26 9.02
N LEU A 15 12.60 5.22 9.50
CA LEU A 15 11.95 4.05 10.13
C LEU A 15 11.20 4.41 11.42
N ASN A 16 11.52 5.54 12.06
CA ASN A 16 10.83 6.02 13.25
C ASN A 16 9.52 6.75 12.92
N GLN A 17 9.32 7.17 11.67
CA GLN A 17 8.12 7.90 11.22
C GLN A 17 7.14 7.01 10.44
N LYS A 18 7.04 5.72 10.81
CA LYS A 18 6.05 4.83 10.20
C LYS A 18 4.63 5.33 10.45
N LYS A 19 3.80 5.32 9.42
CA LYS A 19 2.36 5.65 9.52
C LYS A 19 1.54 4.41 9.20
N SER A 20 0.52 4.12 10.00
CA SER A 20 -0.39 3.01 9.70
C SER A 20 -1.28 3.35 8.50
N PHE A 21 -1.52 2.38 7.63
CA PHE A 21 -2.54 2.48 6.59
C PHE A 21 -3.49 1.29 6.65
N GLU A 22 -4.68 1.51 6.11
CA GLU A 22 -5.69 0.52 5.77
C GLU A 22 -6.31 0.97 4.44
N ILE A 23 -6.28 0.14 3.41
CA ILE A 23 -6.87 0.45 2.10
C ILE A 23 -7.75 -0.72 1.63
N HIS A 24 -8.67 -0.41 0.71
CA HIS A 24 -9.47 -1.42 0.03
C HIS A 24 -9.07 -1.45 -1.43
N LEU A 25 -8.67 -2.61 -1.93
CA LEU A 25 -8.34 -2.79 -3.33
C LEU A 25 -9.43 -3.64 -4.01
N PRO A 26 -9.94 -3.20 -5.18
CA PRO A 26 -10.95 -3.92 -5.94
C PRO A 26 -10.33 -5.05 -6.77
N THR A 27 -9.29 -5.70 -6.26
CA THR A 27 -8.62 -6.81 -6.96
C THR A 27 -8.29 -7.96 -6.02
N ASP A 28 -8.45 -9.17 -6.54
CA ASP A 28 -8.02 -10.41 -5.91
C ASP A 28 -6.67 -10.90 -6.48
N THR A 29 -6.05 -10.11 -7.37
CA THR A 29 -4.82 -10.48 -8.10
C THR A 29 -3.53 -9.92 -7.51
N LEU A 30 -3.59 -9.20 -6.38
CA LEU A 30 -2.40 -8.71 -5.69
C LEU A 30 -1.39 -9.82 -5.44
N TYR A 31 -0.17 -9.61 -5.96
CA TYR A 31 0.92 -10.58 -5.86
C TYR A 31 0.57 -11.98 -6.39
N ASN A 32 -0.45 -12.09 -7.25
CA ASN A 32 -0.70 -13.30 -8.01
C ASN A 32 0.50 -13.51 -8.94
N GLY A 33 0.96 -14.76 -9.10
CA GLY A 33 2.21 -15.06 -9.82
C GLY A 33 2.26 -14.60 -11.30
N ASN A 34 1.13 -14.13 -11.84
CA ASN A 34 1.01 -13.56 -13.18
C ASN A 34 1.17 -12.02 -13.22
N GLU A 35 1.05 -11.32 -12.09
CA GLU A 35 1.23 -9.87 -12.01
C GLU A 35 2.65 -9.51 -11.56
N PRO A 36 3.30 -8.50 -12.17
CA PRO A 36 4.55 -7.98 -11.67
C PRO A 36 4.37 -7.40 -10.26
N VAL A 37 5.24 -7.78 -9.32
CA VAL A 37 5.30 -7.24 -7.94
C VAL A 37 5.28 -5.70 -7.92
N LEU A 38 5.92 -5.08 -8.92
CA LEU A 38 5.97 -3.63 -9.11
C LEU A 38 4.57 -3.02 -9.31
N GLU A 39 3.69 -3.68 -10.07
CA GLU A 39 2.36 -3.17 -10.36
C GLU A 39 1.46 -3.28 -9.13
N SER A 40 1.49 -4.42 -8.44
CA SER A 40 0.80 -4.59 -7.14
C SER A 40 1.25 -3.53 -6.12
N ASN A 41 2.55 -3.26 -6.03
CA ASN A 41 3.08 -2.22 -5.14
C ASN A 41 2.61 -0.82 -5.53
N ARG A 42 2.54 -0.51 -6.83
CA ARG A 42 2.06 0.78 -7.33
C ARG A 42 0.58 0.98 -7.02
N GLN A 43 -0.24 -0.05 -7.18
CA GLN A 43 -1.66 0.01 -6.82
C GLN A 43 -1.86 0.34 -5.33
N ILE A 44 -1.09 -0.31 -4.45
CA ILE A 44 -1.12 -0.04 -3.01
C ILE A 44 -0.73 1.42 -2.72
N LEU A 45 0.37 1.91 -3.28
CA LEU A 45 0.83 3.28 -3.06
C LEU A 45 -0.18 4.31 -3.58
N CYS A 46 -0.80 4.05 -4.73
CA CYS A 46 -1.83 4.91 -5.31
C CYS A 46 -3.05 5.02 -4.38
N GLU A 47 -3.52 3.91 -3.81
CA GLU A 47 -4.65 3.94 -2.86
C GLU A 47 -4.28 4.55 -1.51
N ILE A 48 -3.05 4.38 -1.02
CA ILE A 48 -2.56 5.09 0.19
C ILE A 48 -2.54 6.59 -0.08
N SER A 49 -2.01 7.01 -1.23
CA SER A 49 -1.98 8.42 -1.67
C SER A 49 -3.38 9.03 -1.66
N LYS A 50 -4.35 8.39 -2.31
CA LYS A 50 -5.74 8.85 -2.36
C LYS A 50 -6.41 8.88 -1.00
N ARG A 51 -6.28 7.82 -0.19
CA ARG A 51 -7.01 7.69 1.07
C ARG A 51 -6.51 8.64 2.15
N TYR A 52 -5.21 8.93 2.15
CA TYR A 52 -4.57 9.73 3.19
C TYR A 52 -4.08 11.10 2.73
N ASP A 53 -4.44 11.51 1.51
CA ASP A 53 -4.13 12.81 0.92
C ASP A 53 -2.63 13.14 0.93
N TYR A 54 -1.82 12.18 0.46
CA TYR A 54 -0.39 12.37 0.26
C TYR A 54 -0.07 12.41 -1.23
N PRO A 55 0.73 13.37 -1.72
CA PRO A 55 1.28 13.30 -3.07
C PRO A 55 2.01 11.97 -3.27
N GLU A 56 1.76 11.26 -4.36
CA GLU A 56 2.40 9.96 -4.64
C GLU A 56 3.94 10.07 -4.61
N ASP A 57 4.48 11.17 -5.13
CA ASP A 57 5.91 11.46 -5.12
C ASP A 57 6.50 11.63 -3.72
N SER A 58 5.69 12.00 -2.73
CA SER A 58 6.09 12.13 -1.33
C SER A 58 6.18 10.77 -0.62
N LEU A 59 5.49 9.74 -1.13
CA LEU A 59 5.51 8.41 -0.53
C LEU A 59 6.82 7.68 -0.89
N HIS A 60 7.39 7.00 0.10
CA HIS A 60 8.50 6.10 -0.14
C HIS A 60 7.99 4.78 -0.73
N SER A 61 8.74 4.16 -1.64
CA SER A 61 8.41 2.85 -2.21
C SER A 61 8.55 1.69 -1.21
N PHE A 62 8.94 1.98 0.02
CA PHE A 62 9.05 1.01 1.11
C PHE A 62 7.81 1.13 1.98
N PHE A 63 7.13 0.02 2.18
CA PHE A 63 6.00 -0.13 3.07
C PHE A 63 5.97 -1.59 3.55
N VAL A 64 5.25 -1.85 4.62
CA VAL A 64 5.11 -3.19 5.21
C VAL A 64 3.64 -3.51 5.24
N ILE A 65 3.24 -4.62 4.63
CA ILE A 65 1.89 -5.18 4.77
C ILE A 65 1.91 -6.09 5.99
N THR A 66 0.99 -5.87 6.93
CA THR A 66 0.81 -6.73 8.12
C THR A 66 -0.41 -7.63 8.00
N GLU A 67 -1.39 -7.25 7.19
CA GLU A 67 -2.65 -7.98 7.04
C GLU A 67 -3.19 -7.84 5.62
N ILE A 68 -3.66 -8.95 5.05
CA ILE A 68 -4.46 -9.01 3.83
C ILE A 68 -5.69 -9.87 4.14
N GLY A 69 -6.87 -9.28 4.01
CA GLY A 69 -8.15 -9.94 4.28
C GLY A 69 -9.18 -9.69 3.18
N GLU A 70 -10.28 -10.42 3.22
CA GLU A 70 -11.47 -10.09 2.44
C GLU A 70 -12.24 -8.95 3.11
N VAL A 71 -12.89 -8.12 2.31
CA VAL A 71 -13.94 -7.21 2.81
C VAL A 71 -15.25 -7.99 2.78
N ASP A 72 -15.80 -8.27 3.97
CA ASP A 72 -17.16 -8.83 4.14
C ASP A 72 -18.24 -7.89 3.57
#